data_AF-A0A3A1WXX1-F1
#
_entry.id   AF-A0A3A1WXX1-F1
#
_cell.length_a   1.000
_cell.length_b   1.000
_cell.length_c   1.000
_cell.angle_alpha   90.00
_cell.angle_beta   90.00
_cell.angle_gamma   90.00
#
_symmetry.space_group_name_H-M   'P 1'
#
loop_
_entity.id
_entity.type
_entity.pdbx_description
1 polymer ?
#
loop_
_entity_poly.entity_id
_entity_poly.type
_entity_poly.pdbx_seq_one_letter_code
_entity_poly.pdbx_strand_id
1 'polypeptide(L)'
;MAQEINETVKETYNNDANATTDAAAAMMQNVKVKNHALDITSLVLVAVLFAAGCILDFTVAKSLSIGNIQPEFVIASFCLSILLVRPKIYQGAIIGALAATLIQFNTSIPFLEYACDIPAAIIMTAILIGYIRVFPKDAARKVSVFPFIATFITTVISGCIFALIAAFFILHSPNMVMVMLPIILGTAVFNAVVVEVLYAPIRLVLHK
;
A
#
# COMPACT_ATOMS: atom_id res chain seq x y z
N MET A 1 -69.14 -6.66 24.85
CA MET A 1 -68.72 -5.24 24.92
C MET A 1 -67.37 -5.07 25.64
N ALA A 2 -67.20 -5.48 26.90
CA ALA A 2 -65.90 -5.31 27.60
C ALA A 2 -64.74 -6.19 27.06
N GLN A 3 -65.05 -7.38 26.54
CA GLN A 3 -64.04 -8.31 25.98
C GLN A 3 -63.49 -7.84 24.62
N GLU A 4 -64.37 -7.32 23.76
CA GLU A 4 -64.01 -6.77 22.44
C GLU A 4 -63.06 -5.58 22.56
N ILE A 5 -63.35 -4.66 23.49
CA ILE A 5 -62.52 -3.46 23.74
C ILE A 5 -61.10 -3.86 24.18
N ASN A 6 -60.97 -4.95 24.95
CA ASN A 6 -59.68 -5.40 25.47
C ASN A 6 -58.81 -6.06 24.39
N GLU A 7 -59.43 -6.71 23.40
CA GLU A 7 -58.74 -7.27 22.23
C GLU A 7 -58.29 -6.16 21.27
N THR A 8 -59.12 -5.15 21.02
CA THR A 8 -58.75 -4.02 20.13
C THR A 8 -57.61 -3.18 20.71
N VAL A 9 -57.59 -2.97 22.04
CA VAL A 9 -56.50 -2.25 22.72
C VAL A 9 -55.19 -3.06 22.68
N LYS A 10 -55.28 -4.38 22.80
CA LYS A 10 -54.10 -5.26 22.75
C LYS A 10 -53.52 -5.39 21.35
N GLU A 11 -54.36 -5.40 20.31
CA GLU A 11 -53.91 -5.33 18.90
C GLU A 11 -53.26 -3.98 18.59
N THR A 12 -53.84 -2.87 19.05
CA THR A 12 -53.27 -1.53 18.82
C THR A 12 -51.89 -1.39 19.48
N TYR A 13 -51.74 -1.85 20.73
CA TYR A 13 -50.46 -1.81 21.44
C TYR A 13 -49.38 -2.70 20.80
N ASN A 14 -49.75 -3.89 20.31
CA ASN A 14 -48.83 -4.79 19.64
C ASN A 14 -48.40 -4.28 18.25
N ASN A 15 -49.29 -3.58 17.54
CA ASN A 15 -48.99 -2.99 16.24
C ASN A 15 -48.03 -1.79 16.36
N ASP A 16 -48.17 -0.97 17.41
CA ASP A 16 -47.25 0.15 17.68
C ASP A 16 -45.85 -0.33 18.12
N ALA A 17 -45.78 -1.42 18.88
CA ALA A 17 -44.53 -2.05 19.27
C ALA A 17 -43.78 -2.69 18.07
N ASN A 18 -44.51 -3.28 17.12
CA ASN A 18 -43.92 -3.81 15.88
C ASN A 18 -43.48 -2.67 14.94
N ALA A 19 -44.27 -1.61 14.79
CA ALA A 19 -43.92 -0.47 13.95
C ALA A 19 -42.66 0.27 14.45
N THR A 20 -42.46 0.35 15.77
CA THR A 20 -41.27 0.98 16.36
C THR A 20 -40.02 0.11 16.28
N THR A 21 -40.15 -1.21 16.38
CA THR A 21 -39.03 -2.16 16.19
C THR A 21 -38.61 -2.28 14.72
N ASP A 22 -39.56 -2.24 13.79
CA ASP A 22 -39.29 -2.21 12.35
C ASP A 22 -38.65 -0.88 11.91
N ALA A 23 -39.07 0.25 12.49
CA ALA A 23 -38.45 1.56 12.25
C ALA A 23 -37.01 1.62 12.80
N ALA A 24 -36.75 1.06 13.99
CA ALA A 24 -35.40 0.95 14.55
C ALA A 24 -34.50 0.01 13.73
N ALA A 25 -35.03 -1.13 13.28
CA ALA A 25 -34.32 -2.06 12.40
C ALA A 25 -34.02 -1.46 11.01
N ALA A 26 -34.96 -0.68 10.44
CA ALA A 26 -34.78 0.03 9.19
C ALA A 26 -33.78 1.20 9.28
N MET A 27 -33.72 1.87 10.44
CA MET A 27 -32.69 2.89 10.72
C MET A 27 -31.29 2.27 10.88
N MET A 28 -31.17 1.08 11.46
CA MET A 28 -29.89 0.36 11.55
C MET A 28 -29.43 -0.24 10.21
N GLN A 29 -30.35 -0.64 9.33
CA GLN A 29 -29.99 -1.13 7.99
C GLN A 29 -29.47 -0.04 7.03
N ASN A 30 -29.76 1.24 7.30
CA ASN A 30 -29.30 2.36 6.46
C ASN A 30 -27.98 2.99 6.90
N VAL A 31 -27.37 2.53 8.00
CA VAL A 31 -25.99 2.90 8.33
C VAL A 31 -25.06 2.04 7.46
N LYS A 32 -24.94 2.44 6.20
CA LYS A 32 -23.89 1.97 5.30
C LYS A 32 -22.56 2.48 5.84
N VAL A 33 -21.99 1.77 6.83
CA VAL A 33 -20.59 1.93 7.22
C VAL A 33 -19.80 1.63 5.95
N LYS A 34 -19.34 2.68 5.28
CA LYS A 34 -18.41 2.54 4.16
C LYS A 34 -17.15 1.92 4.76
N ASN A 35 -16.99 0.61 4.59
CA ASN A 35 -15.74 -0.11 4.84
C ASN A 35 -14.66 0.42 3.86
N HIS A 36 -14.18 1.63 4.12
CA HIS A 36 -13.19 2.35 3.32
C HIS A 36 -11.79 2.24 3.94
N ALA A 37 -11.73 1.86 5.23
CA ALA A 37 -10.49 1.64 5.97
C ALA A 37 -9.80 0.34 5.51
N LEU A 38 -8.47 0.37 5.54
CA LEU A 38 -7.66 -0.85 5.47
C LEU A 38 -8.06 -1.75 6.64
N ASP A 39 -8.18 -3.07 6.41
CA ASP A 39 -8.39 -4.00 7.52
C ASP A 39 -7.28 -3.82 8.57
N ILE A 40 -7.61 -3.89 9.86
CA ILE A 40 -6.68 -3.58 10.96
C ILE A 40 -5.43 -4.46 10.84
N THR A 41 -5.62 -5.74 10.50
CA THR A 41 -4.53 -6.69 10.26
C THR A 41 -3.59 -6.22 9.14
N SER A 42 -4.15 -5.67 8.07
CA SER A 42 -3.38 -5.14 6.94
C SER A 42 -2.65 -3.86 7.32
N LEU A 43 -3.25 -3.01 8.16
CA LEU A 43 -2.62 -1.78 8.65
C LEU A 43 -1.44 -2.10 9.55
N VAL A 44 -1.61 -3.06 10.47
CA VAL A 44 -0.53 -3.57 11.31
C VAL A 44 0.59 -4.17 10.46
N LEU A 45 0.25 -4.93 9.41
CA LEU A 45 1.25 -5.47 8.48
C LEU A 45 2.06 -4.36 7.80
N VAL A 46 1.40 -3.31 7.27
CA VAL A 46 2.09 -2.17 6.67
C VAL A 46 3.05 -1.53 7.68
N ALA A 47 2.58 -1.28 8.90
CA ALA A 47 3.37 -0.65 9.95
C ALA A 47 4.62 -1.48 10.32
N VAL A 48 4.47 -2.80 10.46
CA VAL A 48 5.59 -3.70 10.78
C VAL A 48 6.60 -3.76 9.62
N LEU A 49 6.12 -3.86 8.38
CA LEU A 49 6.99 -3.86 7.20
C LEU A 49 7.78 -2.56 7.09
N PHE A 50 7.12 -1.43 7.30
CA PHE A 50 7.76 -0.12 7.30
C PHE A 50 8.80 0.03 8.42
N ALA A 51 8.47 -0.41 9.64
CA ALA A 51 9.41 -0.40 10.75
C ALA A 51 10.66 -1.23 10.43
N ALA A 52 10.47 -2.44 9.87
CA ALA A 52 11.58 -3.27 9.42
C ALA A 52 12.40 -2.58 8.31
N GLY A 53 11.72 -1.98 7.33
CA GLY A 53 12.34 -1.20 6.25
C GLY A 53 13.23 -0.08 6.79
N CYS A 54 12.73 0.76 7.69
CA CYS A 54 13.50 1.85 8.29
C CYS A 54 14.67 1.36 9.15
N ILE A 55 14.49 0.27 9.92
CA ILE A 55 15.58 -0.30 10.72
C ILE A 55 16.70 -0.79 9.79
N LEU A 56 16.36 -1.51 8.72
CA LEU A 56 17.33 -1.97 7.71
C LEU A 56 18.01 -0.79 7.01
N ASP A 57 17.27 0.28 6.74
CA ASP A 57 17.80 1.48 6.11
C ASP A 57 18.84 2.19 7.00
N PHE A 58 18.54 2.34 8.29
CA PHE A 58 19.46 2.97 9.23
C PHE A 58 20.66 2.11 9.61
N THR A 59 20.55 0.78 9.51
CA THR A 59 21.59 -0.14 9.98
C THR A 59 22.43 -0.74 8.84
N VAL A 60 21.80 -1.14 7.74
CA VAL A 60 22.43 -1.96 6.69
C VAL A 60 22.60 -1.20 5.37
N ALA A 61 21.78 -0.18 5.06
CA ALA A 61 21.85 0.49 3.75
C ALA A 61 23.24 1.06 3.44
N LYS A 62 23.87 1.71 4.41
CA LYS A 62 25.22 2.26 4.24
C LYS A 62 26.29 1.17 4.12
N SER A 63 26.13 0.07 4.87
CA SER A 63 27.06 -1.07 4.86
C SER A 63 27.01 -1.88 3.56
N LEU A 64 25.88 -1.86 2.85
CA LEU A 64 25.69 -2.53 1.56
C LEU A 64 25.86 -1.59 0.36
N SER A 65 26.20 -0.33 0.57
CA SER A 65 26.42 0.63 -0.52
C SER A 65 27.69 0.28 -1.29
N ILE A 66 27.55 0.04 -2.60
CA ILE A 66 28.68 -0.24 -3.51
C ILE A 66 28.71 0.86 -4.58
N GLY A 67 29.77 1.67 -4.59
CA GLY A 67 30.04 2.60 -5.70
C GLY A 67 28.92 3.61 -5.98
N ASN A 68 28.35 4.21 -4.92
CA ASN A 68 27.21 5.15 -4.93
C ASN A 68 25.82 4.53 -5.12
N ILE A 69 25.72 3.21 -5.22
CA ILE A 69 24.45 2.49 -5.26
C ILE A 69 24.07 2.11 -3.83
N GLN A 70 23.29 2.97 -3.18
CA GLN A 70 22.77 2.71 -1.84
C GLN A 70 21.37 2.08 -1.94
N PRO A 71 21.14 0.90 -1.35
CA PRO A 71 19.81 0.32 -1.34
C PRO A 71 18.88 1.09 -0.41
N GLU A 72 17.65 1.32 -0.88
CA GLU A 72 16.58 2.01 -0.15
C GLU A 72 15.59 0.96 0.37
N PHE A 73 15.79 0.51 1.60
CA PHE A 73 15.00 -0.59 2.16
C PHE A 73 13.56 -0.19 2.46
N VAL A 74 13.30 1.10 2.65
CA VAL A 74 11.94 1.64 2.81
C VAL A 74 11.14 1.40 1.52
N ILE A 75 11.72 1.65 0.34
CA ILE A 75 11.06 1.40 -0.96
C ILE A 75 10.74 -0.09 -1.13
N ALA A 76 11.66 -0.98 -0.76
CA ALA A 76 11.42 -2.42 -0.79
C ALA A 76 10.25 -2.81 0.14
N SER A 77 10.22 -2.31 1.38
CA SER A 77 9.15 -2.58 2.35
C SER A 77 7.79 -2.05 1.89
N PHE A 78 7.79 -0.90 1.23
CA PHE A 78 6.62 -0.27 0.62
C PHE A 78 6.06 -1.10 -0.53
N CYS A 79 6.93 -1.55 -1.44
CA CYS A 79 6.53 -2.42 -2.54
C CYS A 79 5.94 -3.74 -2.02
N LEU A 80 6.63 -4.34 -1.05
CA LEU A 80 6.20 -5.58 -0.39
C LEU A 80 4.85 -5.41 0.32
N SER A 81 4.63 -4.27 0.97
CA SER A 81 3.36 -3.92 1.62
C SER A 81 2.19 -3.90 0.61
N ILE A 82 2.37 -3.26 -0.54
CA ILE A 82 1.35 -3.25 -1.61
C ILE A 82 1.06 -4.68 -2.10
N LEU A 83 2.10 -5.50 -2.33
CA LEU A 83 1.93 -6.87 -2.82
C LEU A 83 1.20 -7.80 -1.83
N LEU A 84 1.42 -7.62 -0.53
CA LEU A 84 0.84 -8.47 0.52
C LEU A 84 -0.54 -8.01 0.98
N VAL A 85 -0.76 -6.69 1.07
CA VAL A 85 -2.05 -6.12 1.47
C VAL A 85 -3.05 -6.17 0.32
N ARG A 86 -2.59 -6.08 -0.93
CA ARG A 86 -3.43 -5.93 -2.13
C ARG A 86 -4.43 -4.77 -1.97
N PRO A 87 -3.94 -3.54 -1.70
CA PRO A 87 -4.78 -2.39 -1.44
C PRO A 87 -5.57 -1.96 -2.69
N LYS A 88 -6.61 -1.15 -2.49
CA LYS A 88 -7.22 -0.38 -3.59
C LYS A 88 -6.30 0.78 -3.99
N ILE A 89 -6.49 1.36 -5.18
CA ILE A 89 -5.65 2.47 -5.69
C ILE A 89 -5.48 3.61 -4.66
N TYR A 90 -6.57 4.04 -4.02
CA TYR A 90 -6.51 5.10 -3.00
C TYR A 90 -5.72 4.69 -1.75
N GLN A 91 -5.82 3.42 -1.34
CA GLN A 91 -5.08 2.89 -0.19
C GLN A 91 -3.60 2.72 -0.53
N GLY A 92 -3.29 2.31 -1.77
CA GLY A 92 -1.93 2.27 -2.29
C GLY A 92 -1.28 3.65 -2.28
N ALA A 93 -2.01 4.69 -2.70
CA ALA A 93 -1.52 6.07 -2.64
C ALA A 93 -1.22 6.52 -1.19
N ILE A 94 -2.04 6.15 -0.22
CA ILE A 94 -1.79 6.44 1.21
C ILE A 94 -0.53 5.70 1.69
N ILE A 95 -0.38 4.43 1.34
CA ILE A 95 0.82 3.65 1.68
C ILE A 95 2.08 4.28 1.05
N GLY A 96 2.00 4.76 -0.19
CA GLY A 96 3.08 5.51 -0.84
C GLY A 96 3.39 6.84 -0.17
N ALA A 97 2.37 7.60 0.22
CA ALA A 97 2.57 8.84 0.96
C ALA A 97 3.24 8.59 2.31
N LEU A 98 2.86 7.54 3.02
CA LEU A 98 3.56 7.13 4.25
C LEU A 98 5.00 6.73 3.95
N ALA A 99 5.28 6.01 2.86
CA ALA A 99 6.66 5.64 2.49
C ALA A 99 7.50 6.89 2.30
N ALA A 100 6.98 7.85 1.53
CA ALA A 100 7.61 9.14 1.30
C ALA A 100 7.87 9.88 2.61
N THR A 101 6.93 9.86 3.58
CA THR A 101 7.17 10.47 4.90
C THR A 101 8.38 9.84 5.61
N LEU A 102 8.58 8.52 5.49
CA LEU A 102 9.64 7.81 6.17
C LEU A 102 10.99 8.02 5.48
N ILE A 103 11.01 7.99 4.15
CA ILE A 103 12.20 8.32 3.34
C ILE A 103 12.59 9.78 3.58
N GLN A 104 11.61 10.68 3.72
CA GLN A 104 11.83 12.09 4.00
C GLN A 104 12.62 12.35 5.30
N PHE A 105 12.48 11.49 6.31
CA PHE A 105 13.27 11.60 7.54
C PHE A 105 14.76 11.30 7.32
N ASN A 106 15.12 10.53 6.29
CA ASN A 106 16.50 10.17 5.97
C ASN A 106 17.10 11.08 4.88
N THR A 107 16.29 11.54 3.93
CA THR A 107 16.76 12.34 2.80
C THR A 107 16.90 13.83 3.13
N SER A 108 17.84 14.50 2.46
CA SER A 108 18.11 15.94 2.65
C SER A 108 17.22 16.85 1.79
N ILE A 109 16.49 16.30 0.82
CA ILE A 109 15.68 17.09 -0.11
C ILE A 109 14.20 17.00 0.32
N PRO A 110 13.60 18.08 0.84
CA PRO A 110 12.21 18.06 1.27
C PRO A 110 11.25 17.97 0.08
N PHE A 111 10.16 17.21 0.25
CA PHE A 111 9.03 17.01 -0.66
C PHE A 111 9.29 16.25 -1.96
N LEU A 112 10.55 16.04 -2.35
CA LEU A 112 10.87 15.37 -3.60
C LEU A 112 10.36 13.92 -3.63
N GLU A 113 10.52 13.19 -2.52
CA GLU A 113 10.07 11.79 -2.41
C GLU A 113 8.56 11.64 -2.55
N TYR A 114 7.78 12.60 -2.04
CA TYR A 114 6.33 12.57 -2.19
C TYR A 114 5.90 12.66 -3.66
N ALA A 115 6.62 13.44 -4.46
CA ALA A 115 6.35 13.57 -5.88
C ALA A 115 6.68 12.30 -6.67
N CYS A 116 7.57 11.45 -6.15
CA CYS A 116 8.06 10.25 -6.82
C CYS A 116 7.30 8.99 -6.34
N ASP A 117 7.16 8.81 -5.04
CA ASP A 117 6.62 7.58 -4.45
C ASP A 117 5.10 7.49 -4.48
N ILE A 118 4.37 8.60 -4.40
CA ILE A 118 2.91 8.59 -4.56
C ILE A 118 2.50 8.07 -5.95
N PRO A 119 3.00 8.64 -7.07
CA PRO A 119 2.67 8.10 -8.39
C PRO A 119 3.22 6.69 -8.60
N ALA A 120 4.42 6.38 -8.08
CA ALA A 120 4.95 5.02 -8.12
C ALA A 120 4.03 4.02 -7.40
N ALA A 121 3.47 4.37 -6.24
CA ALA A 121 2.50 3.56 -5.51
C ALA A 121 1.22 3.29 -6.26
N ILE A 122 0.70 4.32 -6.92
CA ILE A 122 -0.49 4.21 -7.74
C ILE A 122 -0.22 3.25 -8.90
N ILE A 123 0.93 3.40 -9.58
CA ILE A 123 1.34 2.55 -10.70
C ILE A 123 1.53 1.11 -10.24
N MET A 124 2.25 0.89 -9.14
CA MET A 124 2.45 -0.45 -8.59
C MET A 124 1.14 -1.13 -8.23
N THR A 125 0.24 -0.40 -7.56
CA THR A 125 -1.08 -0.91 -7.18
C THR A 125 -1.91 -1.23 -8.43
N ALA A 126 -1.82 -0.41 -9.48
CA ALA A 126 -2.48 -0.67 -10.76
C ALA A 126 -1.91 -1.92 -11.46
N ILE A 127 -0.59 -2.09 -11.48
CA ILE A 127 0.09 -3.29 -12.02
C ILE A 127 -0.39 -4.53 -11.27
N LEU A 128 -0.44 -4.47 -9.94
CA LEU A 128 -0.93 -5.56 -9.10
C LEU A 128 -2.39 -5.91 -9.38
N ILE A 129 -3.27 -4.92 -9.43
CA ILE A 129 -4.70 -5.14 -9.71
C ILE A 129 -4.91 -5.72 -11.12
N GLY A 130 -4.16 -5.20 -12.11
CA GLY A 130 -4.19 -5.71 -13.49
C GLY A 130 -3.72 -7.16 -13.55
N TYR A 131 -2.60 -7.48 -12.90
CA TYR A 131 -2.05 -8.82 -12.85
C TYR A 131 -3.00 -9.83 -12.20
N ILE A 132 -3.61 -9.48 -11.06
CA ILE A 132 -4.58 -10.35 -10.38
C ILE A 132 -5.82 -10.60 -11.26
N ARG A 133 -6.27 -9.60 -12.03
CA ARG A 133 -7.42 -9.74 -12.94
C ARG A 133 -7.12 -10.67 -14.12
N VAL A 134 -5.93 -10.55 -14.72
CA VAL A 134 -5.54 -11.34 -15.89
C VAL A 134 -5.15 -12.77 -15.48
N PHE A 135 -4.48 -12.92 -14.33
CA PHE A 135 -3.96 -14.20 -13.85
C PHE A 135 -4.46 -14.55 -12.42
N PRO A 136 -5.78 -14.76 -12.24
CA PRO A 136 -6.36 -15.02 -10.92
C PRO A 136 -5.87 -16.34 -10.30
N LYS A 137 -5.47 -17.31 -11.12
CA LYS A 137 -4.96 -18.62 -10.68
C LYS A 137 -3.45 -18.61 -10.37
N ASP A 138 -2.66 -17.74 -11.02
CA ASP A 138 -1.22 -17.61 -10.76
C ASP A 138 -0.91 -16.61 -9.65
N ALA A 139 -1.84 -15.72 -9.30
CA ALA A 139 -1.75 -14.84 -8.12
C ALA A 139 -1.70 -15.61 -6.78
N ALA A 140 -1.93 -16.94 -6.81
CA ALA A 140 -1.83 -17.84 -5.65
C ALA A 140 -0.54 -18.69 -5.67
N ARG A 141 0.26 -18.65 -6.75
CA ARG A 141 1.45 -19.51 -6.89
C ARG A 141 2.55 -19.09 -5.92
N LYS A 142 3.23 -20.07 -5.32
CA LYS A 142 4.24 -19.91 -4.25
C LYS A 142 5.55 -19.26 -4.72
N VAL A 143 5.78 -19.27 -6.03
CA VAL A 143 6.95 -18.68 -6.72
C VAL A 143 6.42 -18.03 -7.99
N SER A 144 6.44 -16.72 -8.03
CA SER A 144 6.11 -15.93 -9.21
C SER A 144 7.17 -14.87 -9.32
N VAL A 145 7.74 -14.64 -10.50
CA VAL A 145 8.69 -13.54 -10.76
C VAL A 145 8.00 -12.16 -10.73
N PHE A 146 6.71 -12.14 -10.40
CA PHE A 146 5.86 -10.96 -10.40
C PHE A 146 6.27 -9.91 -9.35
N PRO A 147 6.52 -10.25 -8.06
CA PRO A 147 7.04 -9.30 -7.07
C PRO A 147 8.33 -8.64 -7.53
N PHE A 148 9.26 -9.42 -8.10
CA PHE A 148 10.48 -8.90 -8.70
C PHE A 148 10.19 -7.87 -9.80
N ILE A 149 9.42 -8.24 -10.82
CA ILE A 149 9.14 -7.37 -11.98
C ILE A 149 8.35 -6.13 -11.56
N ALA A 150 7.32 -6.28 -10.73
CA ALA A 150 6.49 -5.18 -10.27
C ALA A 150 7.30 -4.18 -9.44
N THR A 151 8.15 -4.67 -8.53
CA THR A 151 9.05 -3.84 -7.73
C THR A 151 10.06 -3.14 -8.63
N PHE A 152 10.72 -3.87 -9.52
CA PHE A 152 11.71 -3.30 -10.44
C PHE A 152 11.12 -2.15 -11.26
N ILE A 153 9.97 -2.37 -11.91
CA ILE A 153 9.29 -1.33 -12.71
C ILE A 153 8.93 -0.13 -11.85
N THR A 154 8.39 -0.37 -10.64
CA THR A 154 7.99 0.70 -9.73
C THR A 154 9.19 1.53 -9.27
N THR A 155 10.29 0.88 -8.89
CA THR A 155 11.50 1.57 -8.43
C THR A 155 12.18 2.33 -9.59
N VAL A 156 12.21 1.77 -10.80
CA VAL A 156 12.73 2.50 -11.97
C VAL A 156 11.88 3.73 -12.27
N ILE A 157 10.55 3.62 -12.23
CA ILE A 157 9.67 4.76 -12.49
C ILE A 157 9.85 5.83 -11.41
N SER A 158 9.83 5.46 -10.13
CA SER A 158 10.05 6.41 -9.02
C SER A 158 11.41 7.10 -9.15
N GLY A 159 12.47 6.32 -9.39
CA GLY A 159 13.83 6.83 -9.55
C GLY A 159 13.99 7.73 -10.77
N CYS A 160 13.35 7.42 -11.90
CA CYS A 160 13.37 8.29 -13.08
C CYS A 160 12.66 9.62 -12.82
N ILE A 161 11.51 9.61 -12.13
CA ILE A 161 10.81 10.85 -11.72
C ILE A 161 11.71 11.67 -10.79
N PHE A 162 12.33 11.01 -9.80
CA PHE A 162 13.29 11.63 -8.90
C PHE A 162 14.45 12.27 -9.65
N ALA A 163 15.13 11.53 -10.53
CA ALA A 163 16.27 12.03 -11.28
C ALA A 163 15.91 13.20 -12.20
N LEU A 164 14.75 13.16 -12.86
CA LEU A 164 14.29 14.26 -13.70
C LEU A 164 14.04 15.51 -12.84
N ILE A 165 13.29 15.40 -11.75
CA ILE A 165 12.99 16.56 -10.91
C ILE A 165 14.27 17.09 -10.27
N ALA A 166 15.12 16.23 -9.71
CA ALA A 166 16.39 16.62 -9.10
C ALA A 166 17.34 17.27 -10.11
N ALA A 167 17.50 16.71 -11.31
CA ALA A 167 18.41 17.25 -12.32
C ALA A 167 17.96 18.60 -12.86
N PHE A 168 16.66 18.79 -13.08
CA PHE A 168 16.13 20.03 -13.66
C PHE A 168 15.94 21.14 -12.62
N PHE A 169 15.38 20.84 -11.45
CA PHE A 169 14.99 21.88 -10.48
C PHE A 169 16.02 22.13 -9.38
N ILE A 170 16.85 21.14 -9.04
CA ILE A 170 17.81 21.27 -7.94
C ILE A 170 19.20 21.51 -8.49
N LEU A 171 19.68 20.57 -9.30
CA LEU A 171 21.05 20.57 -9.82
C LEU A 171 21.22 21.44 -11.07
N HIS A 172 20.12 21.89 -11.69
CA HIS A 172 20.10 22.69 -12.94
C HIS A 172 21.02 22.13 -14.04
N SER A 173 21.22 20.83 -14.05
CA SER A 173 22.16 20.13 -14.95
C SER A 173 21.51 18.86 -15.49
N PRO A 174 20.94 18.91 -16.69
CA PRO A 174 20.19 17.78 -17.26
C PRO A 174 21.08 16.54 -17.49
N ASN A 175 22.40 16.73 -17.62
CA ASN A 175 23.36 15.64 -17.75
C ASN A 175 23.42 14.73 -16.51
N MET A 176 22.99 15.21 -15.33
CA MET A 176 22.99 14.41 -14.10
C MET A 176 22.00 13.24 -14.15
N VAL A 177 20.97 13.31 -14.99
CA VAL A 177 20.04 12.19 -15.21
C VAL A 177 20.79 10.95 -15.71
N MET A 178 21.74 11.13 -16.62
CA MET A 178 22.55 10.04 -17.17
C MET A 178 23.50 9.42 -16.14
N VAL A 179 23.92 10.20 -15.14
CA VAL A 179 24.79 9.73 -14.04
C VAL A 179 23.97 9.03 -12.96
N MET A 180 22.72 9.47 -12.73
CA MET A 180 21.80 8.85 -11.78
C MET A 180 21.17 7.56 -12.34
N LEU A 181 21.04 7.41 -13.66
CA LEU A 181 20.36 6.26 -14.26
C LEU A 181 20.98 4.90 -13.89
N PRO A 182 22.33 4.70 -13.91
CA PRO A 182 22.95 3.46 -13.43
C PRO A 182 22.70 3.22 -11.94
N ILE A 183 22.65 4.29 -11.14
CA ILE A 183 22.37 4.21 -9.70
C ILE A 183 20.95 3.72 -9.50
N ILE A 184 19.97 4.33 -10.18
CA ILE A 184 18.55 3.95 -10.13
C ILE A 184 18.35 2.51 -10.59
N LEU A 185 19.01 2.09 -11.67
CA LEU A 185 18.90 0.71 -12.13
C LEU A 185 19.52 -0.27 -11.11
N GLY A 186 20.66 0.09 -10.53
CA GLY A 186 21.30 -0.71 -9.48
C GLY A 186 20.42 -0.86 -8.24
N THR A 187 19.85 0.25 -7.75
CA THR A 187 18.95 0.23 -6.60
C THR A 187 17.64 -0.50 -6.91
N ALA A 188 17.10 -0.36 -8.14
CA ALA A 188 15.91 -1.08 -8.57
C ALA A 188 16.12 -2.58 -8.62
N VAL A 189 17.25 -3.06 -9.16
CA VAL A 189 17.57 -4.50 -9.16
C VAL A 189 17.70 -5.00 -7.71
N PHE A 190 18.45 -4.28 -6.87
CA PHE A 190 18.63 -4.68 -5.48
C PHE A 190 17.29 -4.77 -4.74
N ASN A 191 16.46 -3.73 -4.82
CA ASN A 191 15.15 -3.68 -4.18
C ASN A 191 14.23 -4.79 -4.70
N ALA A 192 14.25 -5.06 -6.01
CA ALA A 192 13.48 -6.15 -6.59
C ALA A 192 13.92 -7.53 -6.07
N VAL A 193 15.22 -7.77 -5.94
CA VAL A 193 15.75 -9.02 -5.35
C VAL A 193 15.31 -9.14 -3.89
N VAL A 194 15.46 -8.08 -3.10
CA VAL A 194 15.04 -8.08 -1.68
C VAL A 194 13.55 -8.39 -1.57
N VAL A 195 12.70 -7.73 -2.34
CA VAL A 195 11.26 -7.97 -2.30
C VAL A 195 10.91 -9.39 -2.73
N GLU A 196 11.53 -9.92 -3.79
CA GLU A 196 11.31 -11.29 -4.24
C GLU A 196 11.68 -12.32 -3.15
N VAL A 197 12.83 -12.14 -2.50
CA VAL A 197 13.31 -13.01 -1.42
C VAL A 197 12.41 -12.92 -0.19
N LEU A 198 11.95 -11.72 0.18
CA LEU A 198 11.10 -11.50 1.36
C LEU A 198 9.63 -11.87 1.12
N TYR A 199 9.15 -11.77 -0.12
CA TYR A 199 7.74 -12.02 -0.44
C TYR A 199 7.33 -13.45 -0.11
N ALA A 200 8.12 -14.44 -0.49
CA ALA A 200 7.83 -15.85 -0.25
C ALA A 200 7.70 -16.23 1.25
N PRO A 201 8.67 -15.93 2.14
CA PRO A 201 8.57 -16.29 3.56
C PRO A 201 7.46 -15.51 4.28
N ILE A 202 7.28 -14.23 4.00
CA ILE A 202 6.27 -13.41 4.68
C ILE A 202 4.87 -13.85 4.25
N ARG A 203 4.67 -14.14 2.96
CA ARG A 203 3.42 -14.70 2.46
C ARG A 203 3.07 -16.01 3.16
N LEU A 204 4.07 -16.89 3.34
CA LEU A 204 3.90 -18.17 4.03
C LEU A 204 3.47 -17.98 5.50
N VAL A 205 4.10 -17.05 6.22
CA VAL A 205 3.76 -16.76 7.64
C VAL A 205 2.36 -16.14 7.76
N LEU A 206 1.95 -15.34 6.77
CA LEU A 206 0.66 -14.66 6.78
C LEU A 206 -0.50 -15.53 6.27
N HIS A 207 -0.25 -16.78 5.85
CA HIS A 207 -1.24 -17.66 5.22
C HIS A 207 -2.02 -16.97 4.06
N LYS A 208 -1.38 -16.05 3.34
CA LYS A 208 -1.94 -15.37 2.15
C LYS A 208 -1.30 -15.92 0.88
#